data_AF-A0A7J5K1F1-F1
#
_entry.id   AF-A0A7J5K1F1-F1
#
_cell.length_a   1.000
_cell.length_b   1.000
_cell.length_c   1.000
_cell.angle_alpha   90.00
_cell.angle_beta   90.00
_cell.angle_gamma   90.00
#
_symmetry.space_group_name_H-M   'P 1'
#
loop_
_entity.id
_entity.type
_entity.pdbx_description
1 polymer ?
#
loop_
_entity_poly.entity_id
_entity_poly.type
_entity_poly.pdbx_seq_one_letter_code
_entity_poly.pdbx_strand_id
1 'polypeptide(L)'
;MGRCYDIGRYRVMVLRSVGIPATLDYVPHWGNYPGEHGVVKIVTLNQQKLLENKNTTENISTLFESSSFMQGKKLNMENGDLPEGIEVQYSKTIPKVYRHTWSVQPERKHILDIADKDELIPDYRICIKDVTDEYVTCSDVRLVLDEPEHRVGYLCVSERGEWIPVICSAIEADGQTLFRNMGKNIIYLPTVYENKRMRPAGRPFYLDDKGDMHQICAHKTDKQSMRLLAKYTYFSYTAVHATSLKGGYFEGSDREDFKGADSLGTISGIPYYMYNITVNSSKKYRYVRFTSLQEKNSCLAELSFYGLDSNRDTVLLSPSRFHDGVKYHWLGVLRDEKYGKYYPMYTNRLTADLRSSQQLTSIEIIPRSNTNGVIPGKQYELFYWEEKDGWTSLGKQEAEFWHLIYDQVPVGALLWLKCYDGGKEERIFTYENGAQKWW
;
A
#
# COMPACT_ATOMS: atom_id res chain seq x y z
N MET A 1 -2.52 2.90 26.26
CA MET A 1 -2.00 1.60 25.79
C MET A 1 -0.70 1.87 25.05
N GLY A 2 0.37 1.14 25.36
CA GLY A 2 1.71 1.31 24.76
C GLY A 2 1.79 0.81 23.31
N ARG A 3 2.99 0.82 22.72
CA ARG A 3 3.26 0.30 21.35
C ARG A 3 2.96 -1.21 21.30
N CYS A 4 2.87 -1.78 20.08
CA CYS A 4 2.62 -3.22 19.88
C CYS A 4 3.58 -4.11 20.70
N TYR A 5 4.85 -3.72 20.83
CA TYR A 5 5.85 -4.40 21.64
C TYR A 5 5.58 -4.35 23.14
N ASP A 6 5.06 -3.24 23.67
CA ASP A 6 4.78 -3.10 25.10
C ASP A 6 3.65 -4.07 25.50
N ILE A 7 2.62 -4.14 24.66
CA ILE A 7 1.50 -5.08 24.82
C ILE A 7 1.99 -6.52 24.70
N GLY A 8 2.84 -6.81 23.70
CA GLY A 8 3.43 -8.14 23.51
C GLY A 8 4.27 -8.59 24.72
N ARG A 9 5.15 -7.72 25.22
CA ARG A 9 5.98 -7.99 26.41
C ARG A 9 5.12 -8.24 27.65
N TYR A 10 4.11 -7.42 27.88
CA TYR A 10 3.18 -7.61 29.00
C TYR A 10 2.48 -8.99 28.92
N ARG A 11 1.95 -9.35 27.74
CA ARG A 11 1.32 -10.67 27.52
C ARG A 11 2.29 -11.81 27.79
N VAL A 12 3.53 -11.72 27.31
CA VAL A 12 4.58 -12.72 27.57
C VAL A 12 4.86 -12.85 29.07
N MET A 13 4.94 -11.74 29.81
CA MET A 13 5.14 -11.77 31.26
C MET A 13 3.97 -12.42 32.00
N VAL A 14 2.73 -12.10 31.61
CA VAL A 14 1.53 -12.73 32.17
C VAL A 14 1.53 -14.23 31.93
N LEU A 15 1.78 -14.68 30.68
CA LEU A 15 1.86 -16.11 30.36
C LEU A 15 2.95 -16.82 31.18
N ARG A 16 4.13 -16.22 31.30
CA ARG A 16 5.24 -16.78 32.10
C ARG A 16 4.89 -16.87 33.59
N SER A 17 4.14 -15.91 34.14
CA SER A 17 3.73 -15.93 35.55
C SER A 17 2.82 -17.10 35.92
N VAL A 18 2.11 -17.68 34.95
CA VAL A 18 1.26 -18.87 35.13
C VAL A 18 1.90 -20.15 34.57
N GLY A 19 3.21 -20.14 34.34
CA GLY A 19 3.98 -21.31 33.90
C GLY A 19 3.90 -21.63 32.41
N ILE A 20 3.31 -20.76 31.58
CA ILE A 20 3.25 -20.96 30.12
C ILE A 20 4.56 -20.46 29.48
N PRO A 21 5.32 -21.30 28.77
CA PRO A 21 6.56 -20.90 28.13
C PRO A 21 6.28 -20.03 26.91
N ALA A 22 6.27 -18.72 27.10
CA ALA A 22 6.03 -17.73 26.05
C ALA A 22 7.28 -16.89 25.76
N THR A 23 7.37 -16.35 24.55
CA THR A 23 8.40 -15.42 24.10
C THR A 23 7.81 -14.35 23.16
N LEU A 24 8.59 -13.31 22.88
CA LEU A 24 8.24 -12.29 21.91
C LEU A 24 9.10 -12.49 20.66
N ASP A 25 8.41 -12.85 19.58
CA ASP A 25 8.97 -12.86 18.23
C ASP A 25 8.55 -11.57 17.54
N TYR A 26 9.28 -11.13 16.52
CA TYR A 26 8.97 -9.89 15.83
C TYR A 26 9.47 -9.86 14.39
N VAL A 27 8.72 -9.15 13.55
CA VAL A 27 9.13 -8.74 12.21
C VAL A 27 9.86 -7.40 12.36
N PRO A 28 11.17 -7.34 12.04
CA PRO A 28 11.94 -6.10 12.17
C PRO A 28 11.44 -5.02 11.21
N HIS A 29 10.97 -5.44 10.04
CA HIS A 29 10.37 -4.59 9.04
C HIS A 29 9.55 -5.43 8.07
N TRP A 30 8.38 -4.96 7.63
CA TRP A 30 7.64 -5.67 6.57
C TRP A 30 8.27 -5.45 5.21
N GLY A 31 8.11 -6.44 4.34
CA GLY A 31 8.64 -6.42 2.99
C GLY A 31 7.90 -5.44 2.10
N ASN A 32 6.58 -5.27 2.29
CA ASN A 32 5.66 -4.46 1.47
C ASN A 32 4.82 -3.41 2.26
N TYR A 33 5.15 -3.14 3.53
CA TYR A 33 4.37 -2.28 4.42
C TYR A 33 5.30 -1.54 5.41
N PRO A 34 4.96 -0.33 5.88
CA PRO A 34 5.82 0.40 6.80
C PRO A 34 5.79 -0.16 8.23
N GLY A 35 6.94 -0.12 8.88
CA GLY A 35 7.10 -0.41 10.30
C GLY A 35 7.29 -1.89 10.66
N GLU A 36 7.24 -2.12 11.98
CA GLU A 36 7.59 -3.37 12.65
C GLU A 36 6.38 -4.00 13.37
N HIS A 37 6.52 -5.25 13.81
CA HIS A 37 5.45 -5.92 14.54
C HIS A 37 5.93 -7.05 15.45
N GLY A 38 5.52 -7.02 16.72
CA GLY A 38 5.78 -8.09 17.68
C GLY A 38 4.60 -9.06 17.81
N VAL A 39 4.91 -10.35 17.91
CA VAL A 39 3.98 -11.47 18.06
C VAL A 39 4.31 -12.25 19.33
N VAL A 40 3.29 -12.54 20.14
CA VAL A 40 3.44 -13.41 21.31
C VAL A 40 3.46 -14.85 20.84
N LYS A 41 4.53 -15.58 21.16
CA LYS A 41 4.71 -16.98 20.78
C LYS A 41 4.74 -17.86 22.02
N ILE A 42 3.88 -18.88 22.06
CA ILE A 42 4.04 -19.99 22.99
C ILE A 42 5.05 -20.96 22.37
N VAL A 43 6.19 -21.15 23.03
CA VAL A 43 7.37 -21.84 22.46
C VAL A 43 7.08 -23.31 22.16
N THR A 44 6.11 -23.91 22.85
CA THR A 44 5.69 -25.30 22.63
C THR A 44 4.71 -25.47 21.47
N LEU A 45 4.21 -24.39 20.88
CA LEU A 45 3.25 -24.44 19.77
C LEU A 45 3.92 -24.09 18.45
N ASN A 46 4.07 -25.10 17.59
CA ASN A 46 4.55 -24.91 16.23
C ASN A 46 3.41 -24.50 15.30
N GLN A 47 3.72 -23.64 14.34
CA GLN A 47 2.79 -23.29 13.28
C GLN A 47 2.66 -24.50 12.35
N GLN A 48 1.43 -24.98 12.10
CA GLN A 48 1.21 -26.17 11.29
C GLN A 48 1.41 -25.93 9.78
N LYS A 49 1.19 -24.70 9.32
CA LYS A 49 1.31 -24.30 7.91
C LYS A 49 2.14 -23.03 7.81
N LEU A 50 3.27 -23.08 7.10
CA LEU A 50 4.09 -21.89 6.81
C LEU A 50 3.39 -20.95 5.82
N LEU A 51 3.67 -19.66 5.93
CA LEU A 51 3.19 -18.65 4.98
C LEU A 51 4.11 -18.58 3.76
N GLU A 52 3.56 -18.29 2.59
CA GLU A 52 4.34 -18.20 1.34
C GLU A 52 4.63 -16.75 0.91
N ASN A 53 4.23 -15.75 1.72
CA ASN A 53 4.20 -14.33 1.34
C ASN A 53 3.41 -14.05 0.04
N LYS A 54 2.58 -14.99 -0.43
CA LYS A 54 1.72 -14.79 -1.60
C LYS A 54 0.61 -13.80 -1.27
N ASN A 55 0.29 -12.95 -2.23
CA ASN A 55 -0.85 -12.06 -2.14
C ASN A 55 -2.13 -12.85 -2.40
N THR A 56 -2.78 -13.37 -1.34
CA THR A 56 -4.01 -14.15 -1.46
C THR A 56 -5.09 -13.63 -0.53
N THR A 57 -6.35 -13.90 -0.87
CA THR A 57 -7.50 -13.60 0.01
C THR A 57 -7.57 -14.52 1.24
N GLU A 58 -6.66 -15.49 1.39
CA GLU A 58 -6.67 -16.38 2.54
C GLU A 58 -6.46 -15.57 3.82
N ASN A 59 -7.33 -15.78 4.81
CA ASN A 59 -7.13 -15.14 6.09
C ASN A 59 -5.99 -15.82 6.85
N ILE A 60 -4.77 -15.33 6.63
CA ILE A 60 -3.57 -15.81 7.32
C ILE A 60 -3.36 -15.17 8.69
N SER A 61 -4.28 -14.30 9.16
CA SER A 61 -4.17 -13.67 10.48
C SER A 61 -4.15 -14.67 11.64
N THR A 62 -4.59 -15.91 11.41
CA THR A 62 -4.53 -17.00 12.40
C THR A 62 -3.16 -17.66 12.49
N LEU A 63 -2.35 -17.58 11.43
CA LEU A 63 -1.02 -18.18 11.33
C LEU A 63 0.04 -17.23 11.88
N PHE A 64 -0.13 -15.92 11.64
CA PHE A 64 0.64 -14.85 12.25
C PHE A 64 -0.35 -13.74 12.58
N GLU A 65 -0.56 -13.42 13.88
CA GLU A 65 -1.59 -12.51 14.46
C GLU A 65 -1.67 -11.08 13.87
N SER A 66 -1.06 -10.83 12.71
CA SER A 66 -0.96 -9.56 12.00
C SER A 66 -1.06 -9.62 10.48
N SER A 67 -1.36 -10.77 9.88
CA SER A 67 -1.16 -10.93 8.42
C SER A 67 -2.43 -10.88 7.53
N SER A 68 -3.61 -10.55 8.08
CA SER A 68 -4.77 -10.14 7.26
C SER A 68 -5.37 -8.84 7.75
N PHE A 69 -5.44 -7.84 6.87
CA PHE A 69 -6.08 -6.56 7.17
C PHE A 69 -7.60 -6.66 7.33
N MET A 70 -8.18 -7.80 6.94
CA MET A 70 -9.63 -7.99 6.92
C MET A 70 -10.17 -8.67 8.18
N GLN A 71 -9.32 -9.16 9.10
CA GLN A 71 -9.73 -9.85 10.35
C GLN A 71 -10.86 -10.89 10.12
N GLY A 72 -10.79 -11.65 9.02
CA GLY A 72 -11.80 -12.66 8.66
C GLY A 72 -12.92 -12.19 7.74
N LYS A 73 -12.98 -10.91 7.35
CA LYS A 73 -13.86 -10.46 6.26
C LYS A 73 -13.30 -10.90 4.91
N LYS A 74 -14.14 -11.44 4.02
CA LYS A 74 -13.76 -11.70 2.63
C LYS A 74 -14.15 -10.50 1.77
N LEU A 75 -13.23 -10.07 0.92
CA LEU A 75 -13.50 -9.12 -0.15
C LEU A 75 -13.88 -9.95 -1.39
N ASN A 76 -15.16 -9.95 -1.74
CA ASN A 76 -15.63 -10.65 -2.94
C ASN A 76 -15.47 -9.71 -4.13
N MET A 77 -14.43 -9.94 -4.94
CA MET A 77 -14.16 -9.18 -6.16
C MET A 77 -14.24 -10.11 -7.35
N GLU A 78 -14.82 -9.62 -8.43
CA GLU A 78 -14.91 -10.29 -9.71
C GLU A 78 -13.88 -9.68 -10.68
N ASN A 79 -13.48 -10.46 -11.68
CA ASN A 79 -12.63 -9.93 -12.76
C ASN A 79 -13.35 -8.76 -13.45
N GLY A 80 -12.65 -7.63 -13.59
CA GLY A 80 -13.21 -6.40 -14.16
C GLY A 80 -13.82 -5.43 -13.14
N ASP A 81 -13.80 -5.76 -11.84
CA ASP A 81 -14.30 -4.84 -10.80
C ASP A 81 -13.40 -3.62 -10.60
N LEU A 82 -12.11 -3.73 -10.88
CA LEU A 82 -11.16 -2.63 -10.81
C LEU A 82 -10.66 -2.27 -12.22
N PRO A 83 -10.11 -1.05 -12.39
CA PRO A 83 -9.40 -0.71 -13.61
C PRO A 83 -8.30 -1.73 -13.93
N GLU A 84 -8.07 -1.94 -15.23
CA GLU A 84 -7.03 -2.85 -15.71
C GLU A 84 -5.66 -2.52 -15.09
N GLY A 85 -4.93 -3.55 -14.67
CA GLY A 85 -3.62 -3.42 -14.04
C GLY A 85 -3.64 -3.05 -12.54
N ILE A 86 -4.81 -2.79 -11.94
CA ILE A 86 -4.89 -2.53 -10.49
C ILE A 86 -5.11 -3.85 -9.74
N GLU A 87 -4.15 -4.16 -8.87
CA GLU A 87 -4.23 -5.31 -7.95
C GLU A 87 -4.49 -4.86 -6.51
N VAL A 88 -5.28 -5.66 -5.79
CA VAL A 88 -5.51 -5.47 -4.35
C VAL A 88 -4.49 -6.27 -3.57
N GLN A 89 -3.83 -5.62 -2.59
CA GLN A 89 -2.95 -6.31 -1.65
C GLN A 89 -3.71 -6.74 -0.40
N TYR A 90 -3.70 -8.04 -0.12
CA TYR A 90 -4.42 -8.65 1.00
C TYR A 90 -3.55 -8.90 2.23
N SER A 91 -2.23 -9.04 2.02
CA SER A 91 -1.30 -9.50 3.05
C SER A 91 -0.03 -8.67 3.09
N LYS A 92 0.56 -8.60 4.29
CA LYS A 92 1.91 -8.09 4.49
C LYS A 92 2.92 -9.21 4.23
N THR A 93 4.04 -8.89 3.61
CA THR A 93 5.12 -9.84 3.34
C THR A 93 6.17 -9.80 4.46
N ILE A 94 6.65 -10.96 4.87
CA ILE A 94 7.58 -11.13 5.98
C ILE A 94 8.97 -11.42 5.42
N PRO A 95 9.94 -10.50 5.51
CA PRO A 95 11.30 -10.76 5.09
C PRO A 95 12.07 -11.60 6.12
N LYS A 96 11.82 -11.34 7.41
CA LYS A 96 12.49 -11.93 8.57
C LYS A 96 11.58 -11.96 9.79
N VAL A 97 11.79 -12.95 10.65
CA VAL A 97 11.24 -13.01 12.00
C VAL A 97 12.34 -13.33 13.00
N TYR A 98 12.40 -12.53 14.06
CA TYR A 98 13.42 -12.63 15.09
C TYR A 98 12.81 -12.88 16.45
N ARG A 99 13.47 -13.71 17.26
CA ARG A 99 13.08 -14.04 18.64
C ARG A 99 14.06 -13.40 19.61
N HIS A 100 13.55 -12.68 20.60
CA HIS A 100 14.39 -12.25 21.73
C HIS A 100 14.81 -13.46 22.57
N THR A 101 16.12 -13.60 22.80
CA THR A 101 16.69 -14.66 23.64
C THR A 101 17.41 -14.07 24.85
N TRP A 102 17.70 -14.92 25.83
CA TRP A 102 18.55 -14.56 26.98
C TRP A 102 20.00 -15.00 26.80
N SER A 103 20.26 -15.85 25.81
CA SER A 103 21.59 -16.35 25.47
C SER A 103 22.15 -15.67 24.22
N VAL A 104 23.47 -15.49 24.21
CA VAL A 104 24.24 -15.05 23.04
C VAL A 104 24.06 -16.08 21.92
N GLN A 105 23.72 -15.60 20.73
CA GLN A 105 23.66 -16.42 19.53
C GLN A 105 25.05 -16.46 18.86
N PRO A 106 25.65 -17.64 18.63
CA PRO A 106 27.01 -17.75 18.08
C PRO A 106 27.20 -17.03 16.75
N GLU A 107 26.25 -17.16 15.82
CA GLU A 107 26.32 -16.51 14.51
C GLU A 107 26.36 -14.97 14.64
N ARG A 108 25.59 -14.41 15.58
CA ARG A 108 25.58 -12.96 15.82
C ARG A 108 26.83 -12.49 16.56
N LYS A 109 27.35 -13.31 17.46
CA LYS A 109 28.63 -13.03 18.14
C LYS A 109 29.79 -13.02 17.13
N HIS A 110 29.78 -13.94 16.16
CA HIS A 110 30.77 -13.98 15.12
C HIS A 110 30.78 -12.69 14.27
N ILE A 111 29.61 -12.20 13.84
CA ILE A 111 29.51 -10.92 13.14
C ILE A 111 30.08 -9.77 13.99
N LEU A 112 29.74 -9.72 15.29
CA LEU A 112 30.29 -8.71 16.21
C LEU A 112 31.82 -8.78 16.31
N ASP A 113 32.41 -9.97 16.21
CA ASP A 113 33.85 -10.18 16.36
C ASP A 113 34.64 -9.82 15.10
N ILE A 114 34.05 -9.97 13.91
CA ILE A 114 34.72 -9.65 12.65
C ILE A 114 34.51 -8.20 12.23
N ALA A 115 33.37 -7.59 12.59
CA ALA A 115 32.99 -6.27 12.11
C ALA A 115 33.95 -5.18 12.58
N ASP A 116 34.25 -4.25 11.67
CA ASP A 116 34.94 -3.02 12.05
C ASP A 116 33.95 -2.04 12.72
N LYS A 117 34.48 -1.05 13.47
CA LYS A 117 33.70 -0.22 14.41
C LYS A 117 32.49 0.49 13.78
N ASP A 118 32.56 0.80 12.49
CA ASP A 118 31.53 1.55 11.77
C ASP A 118 30.68 0.70 10.81
N GLU A 119 30.89 -0.62 10.79
CA GLU A 119 30.13 -1.56 9.93
C GLU A 119 28.84 -2.08 10.56
N LEU A 120 28.67 -1.91 11.87
CA LEU A 120 27.48 -2.37 12.57
C LEU A 120 26.46 -1.26 12.78
N ILE A 121 25.20 -1.58 12.47
CA ILE A 121 24.07 -0.71 12.81
C ILE A 121 23.98 -0.48 14.33
N PRO A 122 23.50 0.69 14.80
CA PRO A 122 23.55 1.05 16.22
C PRO A 122 22.77 0.10 17.14
N ASP A 123 21.70 -0.52 16.63
CA ASP A 123 20.83 -1.42 17.38
C ASP A 123 21.19 -2.92 17.20
N TYR A 124 22.40 -3.23 16.74
CA TYR A 124 22.86 -4.61 16.60
C TYR A 124 22.83 -5.34 17.95
N ARG A 125 22.15 -6.50 18.03
CA ARG A 125 22.10 -7.31 19.26
C ARG A 125 22.53 -8.74 19.01
N ILE A 126 23.21 -9.31 19.99
CA ILE A 126 23.71 -10.69 19.96
C ILE A 126 22.75 -11.71 20.60
N CYS A 127 21.73 -11.24 21.35
CA CYS A 127 20.71 -12.08 21.98
C CYS A 127 19.39 -12.06 21.20
N ILE A 128 19.49 -12.29 19.89
CA ILE A 128 18.36 -12.41 18.97
C ILE A 128 18.60 -13.63 18.08
N LYS A 129 17.62 -14.53 18.02
CA LYS A 129 17.64 -15.70 17.13
C LYS A 129 16.77 -15.46 15.90
N ASP A 130 17.25 -15.85 14.72
CA ASP A 130 16.42 -15.96 13.52
C ASP A 130 15.49 -17.18 13.63
N VAL A 131 14.19 -16.95 13.50
CA VAL A 131 13.13 -17.97 13.55
C VAL A 131 12.20 -17.85 12.35
N THR A 132 12.67 -17.24 11.25
CA THR A 132 11.86 -16.93 10.06
C THR A 132 11.23 -18.19 9.46
N ASP A 133 11.96 -19.30 9.47
CA ASP A 133 11.55 -20.63 9.00
C ASP A 133 10.45 -21.29 9.86
N GLU A 134 10.20 -20.80 11.09
CA GLU A 134 9.03 -21.20 11.89
C GLU A 134 7.71 -20.59 11.38
N TYR A 135 7.79 -19.57 10.50
CA TYR A 135 6.66 -18.72 10.10
C TYR A 135 6.38 -18.70 8.61
N VAL A 136 7.43 -18.59 7.78
CA VAL A 136 7.30 -18.43 6.33
C VAL A 136 8.22 -19.39 5.57
N THR A 137 7.81 -19.80 4.38
CA THR A 137 8.69 -20.51 3.45
C THR A 137 9.82 -19.59 3.02
N CYS A 138 11.05 -20.04 3.18
CA CYS A 138 12.22 -19.21 2.93
C CYS A 138 13.05 -19.71 1.75
N SER A 139 13.97 -18.85 1.29
CA SER A 139 15.09 -19.21 0.42
C SER A 139 16.39 -18.61 0.96
N ASP A 140 17.50 -19.28 0.70
CA ASP A 140 18.81 -18.70 0.95
C ASP A 140 19.24 -17.84 -0.25
N VAL A 141 19.83 -16.68 0.04
CA VAL A 141 20.38 -15.78 -0.98
C VAL A 141 21.90 -15.80 -0.88
N ARG A 142 22.55 -16.12 -2.00
CA ARG A 142 24.00 -16.02 -2.18
C ARG A 142 24.28 -15.00 -3.26
N LEU A 143 25.09 -14.01 -2.94
CA LEU A 143 25.52 -12.98 -3.89
C LEU A 143 26.91 -12.48 -3.53
N VAL A 144 27.57 -11.86 -4.51
CA VAL A 144 28.84 -11.16 -4.32
C VAL A 144 28.53 -9.69 -4.10
N LEU A 145 29.08 -9.11 -3.03
CA LEU A 145 28.98 -7.68 -2.75
C LEU A 145 30.14 -6.93 -3.41
N ASP A 146 29.84 -5.78 -3.99
CA ASP A 146 30.82 -4.93 -4.69
C ASP A 146 31.50 -3.94 -3.72
N GLU A 147 31.96 -4.47 -2.58
CA GLU A 147 32.51 -3.72 -1.43
C GLU A 147 33.55 -4.58 -0.68
N PRO A 148 34.70 -4.91 -1.30
CA PRO A 148 35.67 -5.90 -0.79
C PRO A 148 36.40 -5.48 0.49
N GLU A 149 36.38 -4.19 0.83
CA GLU A 149 36.97 -3.66 2.07
C GLU A 149 36.09 -3.93 3.30
N HIS A 150 34.83 -4.32 3.10
CA HIS A 150 33.89 -4.56 4.19
C HIS A 150 33.89 -6.03 4.61
N ARG A 151 33.62 -6.28 5.89
CA ARG A 151 33.47 -7.63 6.46
C ARG A 151 32.04 -8.03 6.73
N VAL A 152 31.11 -7.07 6.73
CA VAL A 152 29.69 -7.30 7.00
C VAL A 152 28.82 -6.72 5.91
N GLY A 153 28.03 -7.60 5.28
CA GLY A 153 27.03 -7.25 4.30
C GLY A 153 25.62 -7.28 4.88
N TYR A 154 24.71 -6.52 4.29
CA TYR A 154 23.31 -6.40 4.69
C TYR A 154 22.37 -6.66 3.52
N LEU A 155 21.17 -7.16 3.82
CA LEU A 155 20.01 -7.03 2.93
C LEU A 155 19.01 -6.09 3.57
N CYS A 156 18.53 -5.14 2.77
CA CYS A 156 17.53 -4.15 3.15
C CYS A 156 16.20 -4.39 2.43
N VAL A 157 15.10 -4.01 3.07
CA VAL A 157 13.79 -3.79 2.42
C VAL A 157 13.52 -2.29 2.31
N SER A 158 12.60 -1.87 1.45
CA SER A 158 12.28 -0.46 1.27
C SER A 158 11.13 0.03 2.15
N GLU A 159 11.26 1.25 2.69
CA GLU A 159 10.14 2.05 3.20
C GLU A 159 10.32 3.50 2.76
N ARG A 160 9.34 4.07 2.02
CA ARG A 160 9.33 5.48 1.61
C ARG A 160 10.64 5.96 0.95
N GLY A 161 11.19 5.12 0.07
CA GLY A 161 12.46 5.39 -0.61
C GLY A 161 13.71 5.08 0.24
N GLU A 162 13.59 4.84 1.53
CA GLU A 162 14.72 4.45 2.39
C GLU A 162 14.94 2.92 2.36
N TRP A 163 16.18 2.49 2.62
CA TRP A 163 16.56 1.09 2.68
C TRP A 163 16.87 0.67 4.12
N ILE A 164 16.04 -0.21 4.66
CA ILE A 164 16.05 -0.61 6.08
C ILE A 164 16.61 -2.03 6.19
N PRO A 165 17.68 -2.25 6.96
CA PRO A 165 18.30 -3.58 7.10
C PRO A 165 17.36 -4.56 7.79
N VAL A 166 17.27 -5.77 7.26
CA VAL A 166 16.51 -6.87 7.87
C VAL A 166 17.41 -8.03 8.27
N ILE A 167 18.59 -8.17 7.68
CA ILE A 167 19.60 -9.17 8.04
C ILE A 167 21.01 -8.64 7.71
N CYS A 168 22.01 -9.17 8.40
CA CYS A 168 23.41 -9.03 8.04
C CYS A 168 24.10 -10.40 8.00
N SER A 169 25.21 -10.50 7.28
CA SER A 169 26.04 -11.70 7.21
C SER A 169 27.50 -11.33 6.95
N ALA A 170 28.41 -12.27 7.19
CA ALA A 170 29.83 -12.10 6.93
C ALA A 170 30.08 -12.05 5.42
N ILE A 171 30.98 -11.17 5.00
CA ILE A 171 31.54 -11.16 3.65
C ILE A 171 32.75 -12.08 3.68
N GLU A 172 32.68 -13.16 2.93
CA GLU A 172 33.77 -14.14 2.82
C GLU A 172 34.93 -13.56 2.01
N ALA A 173 36.11 -14.18 2.10
CA ALA A 173 37.34 -13.68 1.46
C ALA A 173 37.24 -13.53 -0.08
N ASP A 174 36.32 -14.23 -0.73
CA ASP A 174 36.03 -14.14 -2.17
C ASP A 174 34.90 -13.16 -2.51
N GLY A 175 34.44 -12.37 -1.52
CA GLY A 175 33.35 -11.41 -1.65
C GLY A 175 31.95 -12.02 -1.59
N GLN A 176 31.82 -13.35 -1.48
CA GLN A 176 30.51 -13.99 -1.35
C GLN A 176 29.89 -13.70 0.02
N THR A 177 28.58 -13.52 0.03
CA THR A 177 27.78 -13.36 1.24
C THR A 177 26.57 -14.27 1.17
N LEU A 178 26.32 -15.02 2.25
CA LEU A 178 25.16 -15.90 2.39
C LEU A 178 24.16 -15.31 3.38
N PHE A 179 22.98 -14.94 2.89
CA PHE A 179 21.84 -14.55 3.70
C PHE A 179 20.85 -15.70 3.76
N ARG A 180 20.80 -16.39 4.91
CA ARG A 180 19.91 -17.54 5.10
C ARG A 180 18.47 -17.11 5.32
N ASN A 181 17.51 -18.00 5.09
CA ASN A 181 16.12 -17.87 5.52
C ASN A 181 15.43 -16.54 5.10
N MET A 182 15.54 -16.15 3.84
CA MET A 182 14.91 -14.94 3.30
C MET A 182 13.48 -15.19 2.86
N GLY A 183 12.58 -14.29 3.23
CA GLY A 183 11.20 -14.29 2.75
C GLY A 183 11.10 -14.06 1.23
N LYS A 184 10.15 -14.75 0.60
CA LYS A 184 9.89 -14.64 -0.85
C LYS A 184 8.92 -13.51 -1.17
N ASN A 185 8.77 -13.17 -2.46
CA ASN A 185 7.88 -12.13 -2.99
C ASN A 185 8.16 -10.72 -2.41
N ILE A 186 9.45 -10.40 -2.26
CA ILE A 186 9.94 -9.15 -1.65
C ILE A 186 11.13 -8.64 -2.47
N ILE A 187 11.22 -7.31 -2.67
CA ILE A 187 12.45 -6.66 -3.16
C ILE A 187 13.43 -6.45 -2.01
N TYR A 188 14.68 -6.81 -2.26
CA TYR A 188 15.83 -6.57 -1.42
C TYR A 188 16.86 -5.70 -2.11
N LEU A 189 17.55 -4.87 -1.35
CA LEU A 189 18.78 -4.20 -1.78
C LEU A 189 19.96 -4.74 -0.96
N PRO A 190 21.02 -5.26 -1.59
CA PRO A 190 22.28 -5.55 -0.93
C PRO A 190 23.01 -4.25 -0.59
N THR A 191 23.46 -4.13 0.66
CA THR A 191 24.09 -2.92 1.18
C THR A 191 25.25 -3.23 2.11
N VAL A 192 26.11 -2.24 2.32
CA VAL A 192 27.03 -2.16 3.45
C VAL A 192 26.62 -0.99 4.34
N TYR A 193 26.97 -1.04 5.62
CA TYR A 193 26.72 0.06 6.54
C TYR A 193 28.02 0.83 6.76
N GLU A 194 28.03 2.10 6.36
CA GLU A 194 29.20 2.96 6.47
C GLU A 194 28.72 4.40 6.70
N ASN A 195 29.46 5.19 7.48
CA ASN A 195 29.14 6.61 7.70
C ASN A 195 27.70 6.85 8.21
N LYS A 196 27.21 5.89 9.02
CA LYS A 196 25.86 5.86 9.59
C LYS A 196 24.73 5.72 8.57
N ARG A 197 25.02 5.19 7.38
CA ARG A 197 24.04 5.01 6.30
C ARG A 197 24.17 3.64 5.66
N MET A 198 23.06 3.17 5.11
CA MET A 198 23.07 2.02 4.21
C MET A 198 23.52 2.49 2.83
N ARG A 199 24.66 1.97 2.37
CA ARG A 199 25.20 2.23 1.04
C ARG A 199 24.91 1.03 0.13
N PRO A 200 24.39 1.25 -1.09
CA PRO A 200 24.19 0.17 -2.05
C PRO A 200 25.51 -0.56 -2.36
N ALA A 201 25.51 -1.88 -2.23
CA ALA A 201 26.65 -2.76 -2.48
C ALA A 201 26.36 -3.80 -3.59
N GLY A 202 25.33 -3.52 -4.40
CA GLY A 202 24.88 -4.35 -5.51
C GLY A 202 23.53 -3.85 -6.04
N ARG A 203 22.95 -4.60 -6.98
CA ARG A 203 21.66 -4.25 -7.60
C ARG A 203 20.48 -4.70 -6.72
N PRO A 204 19.36 -3.95 -6.72
CA PRO A 204 18.11 -4.45 -6.17
C PRO A 204 17.69 -5.74 -6.88
N PHE A 205 17.08 -6.65 -6.16
CA PHE A 205 16.53 -7.90 -6.71
C PHE A 205 15.27 -8.29 -5.96
N TYR A 206 14.42 -9.12 -6.56
CA TYR A 206 13.35 -9.81 -5.83
C TYR A 206 13.55 -11.32 -5.85
N LEU A 207 12.99 -11.97 -4.83
CA LEU A 207 12.79 -13.41 -4.84
C LEU A 207 11.36 -13.70 -5.30
N ASP A 208 11.20 -14.55 -6.32
CA ASP A 208 9.87 -15.00 -6.74
C ASP A 208 9.27 -16.03 -5.77
N ASP A 209 8.11 -16.59 -6.12
CA ASP A 209 7.39 -17.53 -5.26
C ASP A 209 8.10 -18.90 -5.11
N LYS A 210 8.93 -19.27 -6.10
CA LYS A 210 9.83 -20.44 -6.02
C LYS A 210 11.06 -20.11 -5.19
N GLY A 211 11.45 -18.84 -5.16
CA GLY A 211 12.61 -18.33 -4.46
C GLY A 211 13.79 -18.10 -5.39
N ASP A 212 13.56 -18.05 -6.69
CA ASP A 212 14.57 -17.69 -7.67
C ASP A 212 14.80 -16.18 -7.61
N MET A 213 16.07 -15.78 -7.74
CA MET A 213 16.50 -14.39 -7.65
C MET A 213 16.42 -13.70 -9.02
N HIS A 214 15.74 -12.57 -9.09
CA HIS A 214 15.60 -11.76 -10.30
C HIS A 214 16.13 -10.35 -10.03
N GLN A 215 17.20 -9.95 -10.73
CA GLN A 215 17.77 -8.62 -10.60
C GLN A 215 16.88 -7.58 -11.27
N ILE A 216 16.75 -6.41 -10.64
CA ILE A 216 16.13 -5.24 -11.24
C ILE A 216 17.21 -4.40 -11.92
N CYS A 217 17.04 -4.14 -13.22
CA CYS A 217 17.98 -3.38 -14.02
C CYS A 217 17.24 -2.44 -14.96
N ALA A 218 17.47 -1.14 -14.79
CA ALA A 218 16.98 -0.13 -15.71
C ALA A 218 17.71 -0.26 -17.06
N HIS A 219 16.95 -0.37 -18.15
CA HIS A 219 17.48 -0.36 -19.50
C HIS A 219 18.02 1.04 -19.79
N LYS A 220 19.30 1.12 -20.20
CA LYS A 220 19.97 2.42 -20.42
C LYS A 220 19.35 3.19 -21.60
N THR A 221 18.95 2.49 -22.65
CA THR A 221 18.44 3.08 -23.90
C THR A 221 16.92 3.03 -24.01
N ASP A 222 16.30 1.95 -23.56
CA ASP A 222 14.86 1.74 -23.79
C ASP A 222 14.04 2.54 -22.79
N LYS A 223 13.15 3.38 -23.33
CA LYS A 223 12.27 4.25 -22.55
C LYS A 223 10.81 3.94 -22.81
N GLN A 224 9.97 4.24 -21.84
CA GLN A 224 8.52 4.09 -21.90
C GLN A 224 7.81 5.32 -21.33
N SER A 225 6.58 5.53 -21.78
CA SER A 225 5.62 6.45 -21.16
C SER A 225 4.80 5.69 -20.13
N MET A 226 4.56 6.31 -18.98
CA MET A 226 3.90 5.68 -17.85
C MET A 226 2.71 6.50 -17.40
N ARG A 227 1.59 5.81 -17.16
CA ARG A 227 0.43 6.39 -16.49
C ARG A 227 0.38 5.93 -15.04
N LEU A 228 0.65 6.84 -14.12
CA LEU A 228 0.68 6.55 -12.68
C LEU A 228 -0.61 6.99 -12.03
N LEU A 229 -1.20 6.11 -11.22
CA LEU A 229 -2.51 6.29 -10.59
C LEU A 229 -2.44 6.44 -9.07
N ALA A 230 -1.37 5.95 -8.45
CA ALA A 230 -1.17 6.02 -7.01
C ALA A 230 0.30 6.07 -6.63
N LYS A 231 0.58 6.50 -5.39
CA LYS A 231 1.92 6.47 -4.78
C LYS A 231 2.10 5.32 -3.78
N TYR A 232 1.05 4.53 -3.55
CA TYR A 232 1.06 3.46 -2.56
C TYR A 232 0.12 2.32 -2.96
N THR A 233 0.42 1.12 -2.46
CA THR A 233 -0.36 -0.10 -2.69
C THR A 233 -1.82 0.04 -2.25
N TYR A 234 -2.74 -0.49 -3.06
CA TYR A 234 -4.16 -0.53 -2.73
C TYR A 234 -4.49 -1.77 -1.88
N PHE A 235 -4.45 -1.60 -0.56
CA PHE A 235 -4.74 -2.70 0.36
C PHE A 235 -6.23 -3.03 0.43
N SER A 236 -6.55 -4.29 0.74
CA SER A 236 -7.92 -4.79 0.87
C SER A 236 -8.75 -4.02 1.91
N TYR A 237 -8.11 -3.51 2.97
CA TYR A 237 -8.74 -2.63 3.96
C TYR A 237 -9.21 -1.29 3.38
N THR A 238 -8.51 -0.75 2.38
CA THR A 238 -8.98 0.43 1.66
C THR A 238 -10.06 0.03 0.65
N ALA A 239 -9.84 -1.05 -0.09
CA ALA A 239 -10.78 -1.54 -1.09
C ALA A 239 -12.19 -1.84 -0.54
N VAL A 240 -12.28 -2.45 0.64
CA VAL A 240 -13.57 -2.80 1.28
C VAL A 240 -14.47 -1.60 1.54
N HIS A 241 -13.92 -0.38 1.64
CA HIS A 241 -14.71 0.83 1.83
C HIS A 241 -15.40 1.31 0.55
N ALA A 242 -14.89 0.90 -0.62
CA ALA A 242 -15.48 1.23 -1.92
C ALA A 242 -16.43 0.15 -2.43
N THR A 243 -16.33 -1.10 -1.94
CA THR A 243 -17.13 -2.22 -2.48
C THR A 243 -18.63 -2.05 -2.33
N SER A 244 -19.10 -1.36 -1.28
CA SER A 244 -20.53 -1.09 -1.09
C SER A 244 -21.12 -0.13 -2.13
N LEU A 245 -20.28 0.55 -2.92
CA LEU A 245 -20.72 1.44 -4.00
C LEU A 245 -20.97 0.71 -5.32
N LYS A 246 -20.36 -0.47 -5.55
CA LYS A 246 -20.59 -1.27 -6.75
C LYS A 246 -22.09 -1.59 -6.88
N GLY A 247 -22.64 -1.36 -8.07
CA GLY A 247 -24.06 -1.50 -8.40
C GLY A 247 -24.95 -0.35 -7.93
N GLY A 248 -24.43 0.59 -7.14
CA GLY A 248 -25.13 1.84 -6.82
C GLY A 248 -25.40 2.66 -8.09
N TYR A 249 -26.47 3.43 -8.11
CA TYR A 249 -26.90 4.13 -9.31
C TYR A 249 -27.40 5.55 -9.02
N PHE A 250 -27.41 6.37 -10.08
CA PHE A 250 -27.86 7.75 -10.03
C PHE A 250 -29.15 7.92 -10.82
N GLU A 251 -30.07 8.71 -10.26
CA GLU A 251 -31.31 9.13 -10.89
C GLU A 251 -31.40 10.65 -10.93
N GLY A 252 -31.98 11.19 -12.00
CA GLY A 252 -32.25 12.61 -12.19
C GLY A 252 -33.74 12.88 -12.22
N SER A 253 -34.17 13.96 -11.56
CA SER A 253 -35.58 14.38 -11.54
C SER A 253 -35.68 15.90 -11.42
N ASP A 254 -36.74 16.49 -11.96
CA ASP A 254 -37.12 17.88 -11.66
C ASP A 254 -38.06 17.99 -10.45
N ARG A 255 -38.52 16.83 -9.94
CA ARG A 255 -39.37 16.70 -8.76
C ARG A 255 -38.60 16.07 -7.61
N GLU A 256 -38.72 16.64 -6.41
CA GLU A 256 -38.04 16.17 -5.20
C GLU A 256 -38.51 14.77 -4.75
N ASP A 257 -39.71 14.34 -5.14
CA ASP A 257 -40.24 13.00 -4.90
C ASP A 257 -39.68 11.92 -5.84
N PHE A 258 -38.90 12.32 -6.88
CA PHE A 258 -38.37 11.45 -7.93
C PHE A 258 -39.43 10.65 -8.68
N LYS A 259 -40.69 11.10 -8.70
CA LYS A 259 -41.74 10.46 -9.50
C LYS A 259 -41.45 10.69 -10.98
N GLY A 260 -41.17 9.62 -11.72
CA GLY A 260 -40.79 9.68 -13.14
C GLY A 260 -39.33 10.10 -13.35
N ALA A 261 -38.45 9.83 -12.38
CA ALA A 261 -37.03 10.08 -12.52
C ALA A 261 -36.41 9.24 -13.66
N ASP A 262 -35.40 9.80 -14.31
CA ASP A 262 -34.60 9.10 -15.31
C ASP A 262 -33.34 8.49 -14.66
N SER A 263 -32.89 7.35 -15.16
CA SER A 263 -31.57 6.83 -14.80
C SER A 263 -30.47 7.66 -15.45
N LEU A 264 -29.46 8.04 -14.68
CA LEU A 264 -28.29 8.80 -15.14
C LEU A 264 -27.05 7.91 -15.31
N GLY A 265 -27.03 6.75 -14.66
CA GLY A 265 -25.94 5.79 -14.76
C GLY A 265 -25.80 4.92 -13.51
N THR A 266 -24.95 3.90 -13.61
CA THR A 266 -24.67 2.92 -12.56
C THR A 266 -23.16 2.80 -12.37
N ILE A 267 -22.74 2.61 -11.12
CA ILE A 267 -21.37 2.28 -10.76
C ILE A 267 -21.16 0.80 -11.07
N SER A 268 -20.58 0.48 -12.22
CA SER A 268 -20.46 -0.90 -12.70
C SER A 268 -19.38 -1.72 -11.97
N GLY A 269 -18.31 -1.05 -11.51
CA GLY A 269 -17.19 -1.66 -10.79
C GLY A 269 -17.04 -1.12 -9.37
N ILE A 270 -15.92 -1.46 -8.71
CA ILE A 270 -15.52 -0.88 -7.44
C ILE A 270 -14.80 0.45 -7.72
N PRO A 271 -15.26 1.59 -7.17
CA PRO A 271 -14.57 2.86 -7.32
C PRO A 271 -13.12 2.80 -6.83
N TYR A 272 -12.16 3.00 -7.74
CA TYR A 272 -10.74 3.11 -7.44
C TYR A 272 -10.34 4.59 -7.33
N TYR A 273 -10.31 5.11 -6.10
CA TYR A 273 -10.23 6.55 -5.85
C TYR A 273 -11.36 7.29 -6.60
N MET A 274 -11.06 8.22 -7.51
CA MET A 274 -12.10 8.90 -8.27
C MET A 274 -12.73 7.95 -9.31
N TYR A 275 -14.06 7.87 -9.31
CA TYR A 275 -14.84 7.16 -10.31
C TYR A 275 -15.78 8.13 -11.02
N ASN A 276 -15.75 8.14 -12.35
CA ASN A 276 -16.54 9.05 -13.17
C ASN A 276 -17.64 8.28 -13.93
N ILE A 277 -18.86 8.81 -13.89
CA ILE A 277 -20.01 8.34 -14.65
C ILE A 277 -20.34 9.40 -15.70
N THR A 278 -20.21 9.06 -16.97
CA THR A 278 -20.68 9.92 -18.06
C THR A 278 -22.20 9.87 -18.16
N VAL A 279 -22.84 11.03 -18.21
CA VAL A 279 -24.29 11.16 -18.33
C VAL A 279 -24.65 11.56 -19.76
N ASN A 280 -25.22 10.61 -20.50
CA ASN A 280 -25.63 10.80 -21.89
C ASN A 280 -27.12 11.18 -21.99
N SER A 281 -27.48 12.34 -21.43
CA SER A 281 -28.85 12.87 -21.48
C SER A 281 -28.88 14.34 -21.87
N SER A 282 -29.81 14.71 -22.75
CA SER A 282 -30.10 16.11 -23.08
C SER A 282 -31.14 16.76 -22.16
N LYS A 283 -31.76 15.97 -21.27
CA LYS A 283 -32.74 16.47 -20.31
C LYS A 283 -32.05 17.24 -19.18
N LYS A 284 -32.81 18.10 -18.52
CA LYS A 284 -32.37 18.89 -17.37
C LYS A 284 -32.98 18.34 -16.09
N TYR A 285 -32.21 18.34 -15.02
CA TYR A 285 -32.58 17.81 -13.72
C TYR A 285 -32.22 18.81 -12.63
N ARG A 286 -33.13 19.06 -11.70
CA ARG A 286 -32.84 19.86 -10.50
C ARG A 286 -32.33 18.99 -9.36
N TYR A 287 -32.86 17.78 -9.22
CA TYR A 287 -32.51 16.84 -8.17
C TYR A 287 -31.77 15.65 -8.77
N VAL A 288 -30.65 15.29 -8.14
CA VAL A 288 -29.88 14.09 -8.47
C VAL A 288 -29.77 13.22 -7.23
N ARG A 289 -30.14 11.94 -7.33
CA ARG A 289 -30.10 11.01 -6.19
C ARG A 289 -29.19 9.84 -6.49
N PHE A 290 -28.23 9.62 -5.62
CA PHE A 290 -27.50 8.37 -5.49
C PHE A 290 -28.30 7.37 -4.66
N THR A 291 -28.41 6.14 -5.13
CA THR A 291 -28.97 5.01 -4.38
C THR A 291 -27.97 3.86 -4.31
N SER A 292 -27.59 3.46 -3.11
CA SER A 292 -26.79 2.27 -2.82
C SER A 292 -27.67 1.02 -2.76
N LEU A 293 -27.15 -0.13 -3.23
CA LEU A 293 -27.85 -1.42 -3.13
C LEU A 293 -27.77 -2.02 -1.72
N GLN A 294 -26.74 -1.66 -0.95
CA GLN A 294 -26.58 -2.10 0.44
C GLN A 294 -27.02 -0.99 1.39
N GLU A 295 -27.86 -1.33 2.36
CA GLU A 295 -28.22 -0.40 3.43
C GLU A 295 -27.02 -0.14 4.37
N LYS A 296 -26.78 1.14 4.67
CA LYS A 296 -25.89 1.61 5.78
C LYS A 296 -24.43 1.16 5.74
N ASN A 297 -23.83 1.02 4.56
CA ASN A 297 -22.43 0.57 4.42
C ASN A 297 -21.55 1.44 3.51
N SER A 298 -22.11 2.50 2.91
CA SER A 298 -21.39 3.33 1.94
C SER A 298 -20.77 4.55 2.61
N CYS A 299 -19.53 4.88 2.25
CA CYS A 299 -18.83 6.05 2.75
C CYS A 299 -18.29 6.85 1.57
N LEU A 300 -18.67 8.12 1.49
CA LEU A 300 -18.30 9.02 0.40
C LEU A 300 -17.42 10.13 0.93
N ALA A 301 -16.29 10.35 0.28
CA ALA A 301 -15.43 11.50 0.52
C ALA A 301 -15.94 12.72 -0.26
N GLU A 302 -16.28 12.55 -1.54
CA GLU A 302 -16.73 13.63 -2.41
C GLU A 302 -17.84 13.14 -3.35
N LEU A 303 -18.75 14.04 -3.72
CA LEU A 303 -19.74 13.83 -4.78
C LEU A 303 -19.90 15.10 -5.61
N SER A 304 -19.39 15.06 -6.84
CA SER A 304 -19.34 16.20 -7.75
C SER A 304 -20.20 15.96 -8.98
N PHE A 305 -20.82 17.03 -9.48
CA PHE A 305 -21.69 17.00 -10.65
C PHE A 305 -21.18 18.00 -11.68
N TYR A 306 -21.03 17.57 -12.92
CA TYR A 306 -20.61 18.44 -14.01
C TYR A 306 -21.77 18.62 -14.98
N GLY A 307 -21.92 19.83 -15.49
CA GLY A 307 -22.96 20.18 -16.44
C GLY A 307 -22.46 21.18 -17.47
N LEU A 308 -23.36 21.64 -18.33
CA LEU A 308 -23.04 22.64 -19.34
C LEU A 308 -23.42 24.04 -18.87
N ASP A 309 -22.51 24.99 -19.04
CA ASP A 309 -22.80 26.42 -18.87
C ASP A 309 -23.54 27.00 -20.09
N SER A 310 -23.71 28.33 -20.13
CA SER A 310 -24.35 29.02 -21.25
C SER A 310 -23.59 28.93 -22.58
N ASN A 311 -22.27 28.74 -22.54
CA ASN A 311 -21.41 28.58 -23.70
C ASN A 311 -21.30 27.12 -24.16
N ARG A 312 -21.92 26.20 -23.40
CA ARG A 312 -21.82 24.74 -23.57
C ARG A 312 -20.44 24.19 -23.21
N ASP A 313 -19.72 24.88 -22.34
CA ASP A 313 -18.52 24.36 -21.71
C ASP A 313 -18.90 23.52 -20.49
N THR A 314 -18.15 22.45 -20.25
CA THR A 314 -18.35 21.61 -19.06
C THR A 314 -17.85 22.35 -17.82
N VAL A 315 -18.71 22.51 -16.82
CA VAL A 315 -18.41 23.20 -15.56
C VAL A 315 -18.85 22.40 -14.36
N LEU A 316 -18.13 22.55 -13.24
CA LEU A 316 -18.52 22.00 -11.94
C LEU A 316 -19.78 22.72 -11.43
N LEU A 317 -20.83 21.97 -11.17
CA LEU A 317 -22.07 22.49 -10.60
C LEU A 317 -21.93 22.63 -9.08
N SER A 318 -22.65 23.60 -8.51
CA SER A 318 -22.68 23.86 -7.07
C SER A 318 -24.05 23.52 -6.48
N PRO A 319 -24.25 22.28 -5.97
CA PRO A 319 -25.49 21.93 -5.28
C PRO A 319 -25.78 22.89 -4.13
N SER A 320 -27.03 23.33 -4.01
CA SER A 320 -27.47 24.17 -2.91
C SER A 320 -27.47 23.41 -1.58
N ARG A 321 -27.83 22.13 -1.60
CA ARG A 321 -27.80 21.24 -0.44
C ARG A 321 -27.68 19.78 -0.85
N PHE A 322 -27.15 18.98 0.07
CA PHE A 322 -27.29 17.52 0.09
C PHE A 322 -28.26 17.14 1.23
N HIS A 323 -29.03 16.06 1.04
CA HIS A 323 -29.86 15.46 2.10
C HIS A 323 -30.07 13.96 1.86
N ASP A 324 -30.22 13.22 2.95
CA ASP A 324 -30.40 11.77 3.01
C ASP A 324 -31.69 11.37 3.77
N GLY A 325 -32.43 12.35 4.29
CA GLY A 325 -33.62 12.16 5.13
C GLY A 325 -33.33 12.07 6.64
N VAL A 326 -32.06 12.13 7.05
CA VAL A 326 -31.65 12.11 8.46
C VAL A 326 -31.33 13.53 8.93
N LYS A 327 -31.80 13.88 10.12
CA LYS A 327 -31.49 15.17 10.75
C LYS A 327 -30.16 15.03 11.52
N TYR A 328 -29.33 16.08 11.54
CA TYR A 328 -28.14 16.25 12.39
C TYR A 328 -26.76 15.72 11.92
N HIS A 329 -26.51 15.61 10.61
CA HIS A 329 -25.16 15.34 10.07
C HIS A 329 -24.69 16.42 9.09
N TRP A 330 -23.39 16.74 9.11
CA TRP A 330 -22.80 17.73 8.21
C TRP A 330 -22.42 17.09 6.87
N LEU A 331 -23.28 17.29 5.86
CA LEU A 331 -23.06 16.81 4.49
C LEU A 331 -22.14 17.73 3.65
N GLY A 332 -21.62 18.80 4.24
CA GLY A 332 -20.67 19.69 3.55
C GLY A 332 -19.33 19.02 3.25
N VAL A 333 -19.04 17.87 3.89
CA VAL A 333 -17.83 17.06 3.60
C VAL A 333 -17.80 16.56 2.16
N LEU A 334 -18.95 16.40 1.50
CA LEU A 334 -19.05 15.86 0.14
C LEU A 334 -18.58 16.84 -0.96
N ARG A 335 -18.17 18.04 -0.57
CA ARG A 335 -17.81 19.16 -1.46
C ARG A 335 -16.72 20.05 -0.87
N ASP A 336 -15.94 19.55 0.09
CA ASP A 336 -14.91 20.35 0.78
C ASP A 336 -13.50 20.10 0.25
N GLU A 337 -13.37 19.23 -0.77
CA GLU A 337 -12.11 18.82 -1.40
C GLU A 337 -11.11 18.20 -0.41
N LYS A 338 -11.57 17.77 0.78
CA LYS A 338 -10.74 17.08 1.78
C LYS A 338 -10.98 15.59 1.69
N TYR A 339 -10.40 14.96 0.67
CA TYR A 339 -10.58 13.54 0.34
C TYR A 339 -10.21 12.53 1.44
N GLY A 340 -9.54 12.97 2.52
CA GLY A 340 -9.27 12.16 3.71
C GLY A 340 -10.41 12.15 4.75
N LYS A 341 -11.44 12.99 4.56
CA LYS A 341 -12.68 13.01 5.32
C LYS A 341 -13.77 12.33 4.51
N TYR A 342 -14.79 11.82 5.20
CA TYR A 342 -15.90 11.15 4.55
C TYR A 342 -17.19 11.27 5.35
N TYR A 343 -18.31 11.20 4.62
CA TYR A 343 -19.64 11.02 5.15
C TYR A 343 -20.01 9.52 5.14
N PRO A 344 -20.26 8.91 6.32
CA PRO A 344 -20.86 7.58 6.39
C PRO A 344 -22.36 7.70 6.12
N MET A 345 -22.86 7.00 5.08
CA MET A 345 -24.28 7.06 4.73
C MET A 345 -25.15 6.35 5.78
N TYR A 346 -26.13 7.09 6.32
CA TYR A 346 -27.09 6.57 7.31
C TYR A 346 -28.34 5.93 6.69
N THR A 347 -28.61 6.24 5.41
CA THR A 347 -29.62 5.60 4.58
C THR A 347 -28.95 5.03 3.32
N ASN A 348 -29.71 4.37 2.46
CA ASN A 348 -29.19 3.96 1.16
C ASN A 348 -29.34 5.05 0.07
N ARG A 349 -29.78 6.27 0.42
CA ARG A 349 -30.08 7.33 -0.55
C ARG A 349 -29.45 8.65 -0.14
N LEU A 350 -28.84 9.32 -1.11
CA LEU A 350 -28.28 10.65 -0.95
C LEU A 350 -28.72 11.52 -2.13
N THR A 351 -29.37 12.64 -1.83
CA THR A 351 -29.93 13.55 -2.84
C THR A 351 -29.22 14.89 -2.82
N ALA A 352 -28.89 15.41 -3.99
CA ALA A 352 -28.39 16.76 -4.22
C ALA A 352 -29.50 17.61 -4.88
N ASP A 353 -29.73 18.83 -4.38
CA ASP A 353 -30.54 19.86 -5.06
C ASP A 353 -29.59 20.83 -5.76
N LEU A 354 -29.54 20.77 -7.09
CA LEU A 354 -28.71 21.61 -7.97
C LEU A 354 -29.21 23.07 -8.06
N ARG A 355 -30.19 23.47 -7.23
CA ARG A 355 -30.84 24.80 -7.18
C ARG A 355 -31.77 25.09 -8.34
N SER A 356 -31.37 24.74 -9.55
CA SER A 356 -32.16 24.87 -10.77
C SER A 356 -31.94 23.66 -11.67
N SER A 357 -32.79 23.47 -12.67
CA SER A 357 -32.69 22.33 -13.59
C SER A 357 -31.46 22.49 -14.49
N GLN A 358 -30.50 21.58 -14.36
CA GLN A 358 -29.22 21.57 -15.08
C GLN A 358 -29.12 20.37 -16.01
N GLN A 359 -28.48 20.55 -17.17
CA GLN A 359 -28.06 19.41 -17.99
C GLN A 359 -26.75 18.88 -17.44
N LEU A 360 -26.70 17.59 -17.12
CA LEU A 360 -25.49 16.91 -16.60
C LEU A 360 -24.68 16.32 -17.75
N THR A 361 -23.36 16.38 -17.63
CA THR A 361 -22.40 15.71 -18.53
C THR A 361 -21.70 14.56 -17.83
N SER A 362 -21.41 14.71 -16.53
CA SER A 362 -20.85 13.62 -15.72
C SER A 362 -21.11 13.78 -14.23
N ILE A 363 -20.88 12.70 -13.50
CA ILE A 363 -20.94 12.61 -12.04
C ILE A 363 -19.65 11.96 -11.57
N GLU A 364 -18.93 12.63 -10.67
CA GLU A 364 -17.73 12.07 -10.04
C GLU A 364 -18.04 11.68 -8.60
N ILE A 365 -17.61 10.47 -8.23
CA ILE A 365 -17.75 9.93 -6.88
C ILE A 365 -16.38 9.54 -6.36
N ILE A 366 -16.09 9.94 -5.12
CA ILE A 366 -14.87 9.55 -4.42
C ILE A 366 -15.29 8.79 -3.16
N PRO A 367 -14.95 7.51 -3.01
CA PRO A 367 -15.22 6.75 -1.80
C PRO A 367 -14.32 7.23 -0.67
N ARG A 368 -14.64 6.81 0.56
CA ARG A 368 -13.65 6.79 1.64
C ARG A 368 -12.39 6.04 1.17
N SER A 369 -11.24 6.68 1.26
CA SER A 369 -9.96 6.08 0.88
C SER A 369 -8.83 6.51 1.83
N ASN A 370 -7.61 6.02 1.55
CA ASN A 370 -6.38 6.41 2.24
C ASN A 370 -5.69 7.63 1.58
N THR A 371 -6.30 8.27 0.58
CA THR A 371 -5.73 9.42 -0.17
C THR A 371 -4.39 9.16 -0.86
N ASN A 372 -4.08 7.89 -1.17
CA ASN A 372 -2.84 7.52 -1.84
C ASN A 372 -2.93 7.44 -3.38
N GLY A 373 -4.11 7.67 -3.94
CA GLY A 373 -4.25 7.94 -5.38
C GLY A 373 -3.55 9.24 -5.74
N VAL A 374 -3.27 9.45 -7.02
CA VAL A 374 -2.88 10.76 -7.53
C VAL A 374 -4.06 11.72 -7.35
N ILE A 375 -3.82 12.87 -6.74
CA ILE A 375 -4.83 13.89 -6.44
C ILE A 375 -4.47 15.16 -7.21
N PRO A 376 -5.40 15.75 -7.98
CA PRO A 376 -5.17 17.01 -8.66
C PRO A 376 -4.69 18.14 -7.73
N GLY A 377 -3.83 19.03 -8.23
CA GLY A 377 -3.24 20.15 -7.51
C GLY A 377 -2.15 19.77 -6.49
N LYS A 378 -1.71 18.50 -6.47
CA LYS A 378 -0.60 18.03 -5.62
C LYS A 378 0.69 17.88 -6.42
N GLN A 379 1.82 18.17 -5.79
CA GLN A 379 3.15 18.04 -6.37
C GLN A 379 3.73 16.64 -6.13
N TYR A 380 4.19 16.03 -7.22
CA TYR A 380 4.82 14.71 -7.22
C TYR A 380 6.19 14.74 -7.90
N GLU A 381 7.06 13.81 -7.51
CA GLU A 381 8.35 13.57 -8.18
C GLU A 381 8.56 12.07 -8.35
N LEU A 382 8.87 11.66 -9.57
CA LEU A 382 9.18 10.27 -9.88
C LEU A 382 10.69 10.06 -9.81
N PHE A 383 11.11 9.03 -9.09
CA PHE A 383 12.49 8.58 -9.03
C PHE A 383 12.62 7.20 -9.67
N TYR A 384 13.77 6.94 -10.28
CA TYR A 384 14.21 5.58 -10.61
C TYR A 384 15.49 5.24 -9.88
N TRP A 385 15.69 3.95 -9.62
CA TRP A 385 16.93 3.45 -9.02
C TRP A 385 18.02 3.29 -10.07
N GLU A 386 19.11 4.04 -9.92
CA GLU A 386 20.29 4.05 -10.77
C GLU A 386 21.43 3.31 -10.07
N GLU A 387 21.50 2.00 -10.27
CA GLU A 387 22.57 1.10 -9.80
C GLU A 387 23.18 1.48 -8.43
N LYS A 388 24.42 1.99 -8.40
CA LYS A 388 25.13 2.39 -7.17
C LYS A 388 24.82 3.82 -6.71
N ASP A 389 24.35 4.67 -7.61
CA ASP A 389 24.09 6.10 -7.35
C ASP A 389 22.77 6.32 -6.60
N GLY A 390 21.88 5.31 -6.60
CA GLY A 390 20.66 5.30 -5.81
C GLY A 390 19.49 5.96 -6.53
N TRP A 391 18.71 6.79 -5.84
CA TRP A 391 17.53 7.43 -6.43
C TRP A 391 17.91 8.62 -7.33
N THR A 392 17.60 8.51 -8.62
CA THR A 392 17.72 9.59 -9.60
C THR A 392 16.33 10.11 -9.97
N SER A 393 16.15 11.43 -9.93
CA SER A 393 14.88 12.08 -10.26
C SER A 393 14.60 12.10 -11.76
N LEU A 394 13.35 11.86 -12.13
CA LEU A 394 12.80 12.03 -13.48
C LEU A 394 11.98 13.33 -13.61
N GLY A 395 12.05 14.20 -12.61
CA GLY A 395 11.40 15.50 -12.60
C GLY A 395 10.15 15.55 -11.73
N LYS A 396 9.74 16.79 -11.43
CA LYS A 396 8.55 17.13 -10.65
C LYS A 396 7.39 17.48 -11.56
N GLN A 397 6.18 17.12 -11.15
CA GLN A 397 4.94 17.49 -11.82
C GLN A 397 3.86 17.85 -10.79
N GLU A 398 3.08 18.89 -11.07
CA GLU A 398 1.77 19.06 -10.45
C GLU A 398 0.76 18.15 -11.15
N ALA A 399 -0.02 17.39 -10.41
CA ALA A 399 -1.08 16.60 -11.01
C ALA A 399 -2.22 17.52 -11.49
N GLU A 400 -2.43 17.61 -12.79
CA GLU A 400 -3.62 18.28 -13.35
C GLU A 400 -4.87 17.39 -13.29
N PHE A 401 -4.66 16.08 -13.33
CA PHE A 401 -5.70 15.06 -13.35
C PHE A 401 -5.48 14.03 -12.22
N TRP A 402 -6.43 13.10 -12.06
CA TRP A 402 -6.34 11.96 -11.13
C TRP A 402 -5.29 10.89 -11.54
N HIS A 403 -4.29 11.31 -12.32
CA HIS A 403 -3.17 10.49 -12.78
C HIS A 403 -2.01 11.41 -13.20
N LEU A 404 -0.81 10.84 -13.28
CA LEU A 404 0.38 11.50 -13.83
C LEU A 404 0.84 10.78 -15.08
N ILE A 405 1.44 11.52 -16.01
CA ILE A 405 2.10 10.98 -17.20
C ILE A 405 3.57 11.36 -17.13
N TYR A 406 4.43 10.34 -17.03
CA TYR A 406 5.88 10.50 -17.14
C TYR A 406 6.34 9.83 -18.43
N ASP A 407 6.97 10.62 -19.29
CA ASP A 407 7.63 10.13 -20.51
C ASP A 407 9.11 9.86 -20.25
N GLN A 408 9.74 9.14 -21.17
CA GLN A 408 11.18 8.86 -21.15
C GLN A 408 11.67 8.10 -19.90
N VAL A 409 10.81 7.28 -19.29
CA VAL A 409 11.17 6.50 -18.10
C VAL A 409 11.91 5.23 -18.53
N PRO A 410 13.07 4.87 -17.94
CA PRO A 410 13.77 3.62 -18.27
C PRO A 410 12.89 2.37 -18.09
N VAL A 411 12.91 1.47 -19.08
CA VAL A 411 12.27 0.15 -18.99
C VAL A 411 12.99 -0.72 -17.94
N GLY A 412 12.24 -1.52 -17.18
CA GLY A 412 12.82 -2.43 -16.16
C GLY A 412 13.32 -1.74 -14.89
N ALA A 413 13.11 -0.43 -14.73
CA ALA A 413 13.53 0.31 -13.55
C ALA A 413 12.72 -0.03 -12.29
N LEU A 414 13.39 0.01 -11.14
CA LEU A 414 12.73 0.19 -9.85
C LEU A 414 12.37 1.67 -9.67
N LEU A 415 11.12 1.95 -9.31
CA LEU A 415 10.58 3.31 -9.29
C LEU A 415 10.01 3.67 -7.91
N TRP A 416 9.98 4.95 -7.61
CA TRP A 416 9.34 5.51 -6.41
C TRP A 416 8.68 6.84 -6.75
N LEU A 417 7.37 6.95 -6.48
CA LEU A 417 6.62 8.19 -6.66
C LEU A 417 6.45 8.88 -5.31
N LYS A 418 7.11 10.02 -5.16
CA LYS A 418 7.02 10.87 -3.96
C LYS A 418 5.96 11.94 -4.12
N CYS A 419 5.22 12.25 -3.07
CA CYS A 419 4.28 13.37 -3.01
C CYS A 419 4.74 14.37 -1.95
N TYR A 420 4.89 15.64 -2.33
CA TYR A 420 5.42 16.67 -1.43
C TYR A 420 4.35 17.24 -0.48
N ASP A 421 3.08 17.21 -0.89
CA ASP A 421 2.00 17.98 -0.25
C ASP A 421 0.79 17.11 0.11
N GLY A 422 1.00 15.79 0.25
CA GLY A 422 -0.06 14.81 0.51
C GLY A 422 0.40 13.49 1.11
N GLY A 423 -0.12 13.16 2.29
CA GLY A 423 0.13 11.88 2.98
C GLY A 423 1.59 11.63 3.33
N LYS A 424 1.89 10.43 3.82
CA LYS A 424 3.28 9.96 4.05
C LYS A 424 3.54 8.55 3.54
N GLU A 425 2.50 7.86 3.10
CA GLU A 425 2.59 6.49 2.60
C GLU A 425 3.04 6.49 1.15
N GLU A 426 4.22 5.95 0.90
CA GLU A 426 4.83 5.85 -0.43
C GLU A 426 5.54 4.52 -0.55
N ARG A 427 5.53 3.95 -1.75
CA ARG A 427 6.05 2.60 -1.97
C ARG A 427 6.81 2.52 -3.29
N ILE A 428 7.82 1.67 -3.30
CA ILE A 428 8.53 1.31 -4.52
C ILE A 428 7.65 0.41 -5.40
N PHE A 429 7.84 0.50 -6.71
CA PHE A 429 7.14 -0.33 -7.68
C PHE A 429 8.00 -0.59 -8.92
N THR A 430 7.74 -1.69 -9.60
CA THR A 430 8.12 -1.88 -11.00
C THR A 430 6.91 -1.55 -11.89
N TYR A 431 7.13 -1.40 -13.19
CA TYR A 431 6.05 -1.16 -14.13
C TYR A 431 6.08 -2.19 -15.24
N GLU A 432 5.03 -2.99 -15.28
CA GLU A 432 4.92 -4.18 -16.11
C GLU A 432 3.54 -4.14 -16.77
N ASN A 433 3.48 -4.39 -18.08
CA ASN A 433 2.24 -4.44 -18.85
C ASN A 433 1.34 -3.19 -18.68
N GLY A 434 1.95 -2.00 -18.61
CA GLY A 434 1.22 -0.73 -18.48
C GLY A 434 0.68 -0.42 -17.07
N ALA A 435 1.11 -1.17 -16.04
CA ALA A 435 0.59 -1.04 -14.68
C ALA A 435 1.68 -1.01 -13.61
N GLN A 436 1.38 -0.35 -12.49
CA GLN A 436 2.25 -0.29 -11.30
C GLN A 436 2.17 -1.61 -10.53
N LYS A 437 3.30 -2.30 -10.41
CA LYS A 437 3.45 -3.51 -9.58
C LYS A 437 4.20 -3.17 -8.30
N TRP A 438 3.49 -3.23 -7.19
CA TRP A 438 4.00 -2.83 -5.88
C TRP A 438 4.88 -3.91 -5.25
N TRP A 439 5.92 -3.49 -4.54
CA TRP A 439 6.84 -4.35 -3.80
C TRP A 439 6.95 -3.94 -2.37
#